data_AF-A0A2E9X0R9-F1
#
_entry.id   AF-A0A2E9X0R9-F1
#
_cell.length_a   1.000
_cell.length_b   1.000
_cell.length_c   1.000
_cell.angle_alpha   90.00
_cell.angle_beta   90.00
_cell.angle_gamma   90.00
#
_symmetry.space_group_name_H-M   'P 1'
#
loop_
_entity.id
_entity.type
_entity.pdbx_description
1 polymer ?
#
loop_
_entity_poly.entity_id
_entity_poly.type
_entity_poly.pdbx_seq_one_letter_code
_entity_poly.pdbx_strand_id
1 'polypeptide(L)'
;MRIRANPASPTALLTMAAFGVLGACSPEGDPGANAEASEALGSSDLRIESVSTKPYLVTGGDVLLRIEAGEDLDLSDVRVSANGTDVTTRFSLDVPGASQGASLIGLVDGLGLGDNQIEARIPDSDAMAALELTNYPITGPIISGPHETPYLCGTERFRTAGGETLGAPLDENCSVETRVEYVYLSTEDDGGFKAYGGAMPPDMAEATTLDGEVVPFIVRVQTGTVNRAIYQSAMLHDPADPTPDPWTRSRGWNGKLVYTHGGGCRNGWFQQGRSTGQVLNVGLLEMGFAVTSASLNVFGTNCNDLLASETHIMVKERFVESYGQPTYAIATGGSGGSYQSHQTADNYPGVFDGIIVSSSFPDVTSATIFTLADARLLSFYFTEMAPRQFSEDEQRLVSGFGSWGSIPNLSRGAARIDATYSETASPEEQGAEVGRLPELEALRYSSSNSDGIRATVYDHTVNVYGIDPATGFAARPLDNYGVQYGLDILNSGQITKAQF
;
A
#
# COMPACT_ATOMS: atom_id res chain seq x y z
N MET A 1 14.32 39.09 29.79
CA MET A 1 15.28 40.20 30.01
C MET A 1 16.25 40.22 28.83
N ARG A 2 16.04 41.19 27.92
CA ARG A 2 16.90 41.74 26.86
C ARG A 2 17.94 40.83 26.16
N ILE A 3 17.59 40.46 24.93
CA ILE A 3 18.50 40.19 23.80
C ILE A 3 19.26 41.49 23.46
N ARG A 4 20.57 41.41 23.25
CA ARG A 4 21.39 42.49 22.67
C ARG A 4 22.15 41.94 21.46
N ALA A 5 21.84 42.49 20.30
CA ALA A 5 22.65 42.48 19.09
C ALA A 5 23.58 43.70 19.06
N ASN A 6 24.75 43.55 18.42
CA ASN A 6 25.52 44.55 17.64
C ASN A 6 26.97 44.07 17.43
N PRO A 7 27.76 44.65 16.49
CA PRO A 7 27.48 44.99 15.09
C PRO A 7 28.66 44.59 14.17
N ALA A 8 28.60 44.99 12.90
CA ALA A 8 29.41 44.52 11.77
C ALA A 8 30.75 45.27 11.49
N SER A 9 31.65 44.56 10.77
CA SER A 9 32.59 45.00 9.70
C SER A 9 33.89 45.78 10.05
N PRO A 10 34.95 45.87 9.18
CA PRO A 10 34.97 45.64 7.72
C PRO A 10 36.27 45.01 7.06
N THR A 11 36.10 44.60 5.78
CA THR A 11 37.02 44.62 4.59
C THR A 11 38.44 44.01 4.59
N ALA A 12 38.66 43.11 3.61
CA ALA A 12 39.85 43.10 2.74
C ALA A 12 39.52 42.55 1.33
N LEU A 13 40.05 43.24 0.31
CA LEU A 13 39.91 43.06 -1.16
C LEU A 13 40.24 41.63 -1.65
N LEU A 14 39.50 41.02 -2.58
CA LEU A 14 39.29 41.27 -4.02
C LEU A 14 40.49 40.85 -4.92
N THR A 15 40.39 39.66 -5.52
CA THR A 15 41.07 39.30 -6.78
C THR A 15 40.08 38.57 -7.67
N MET A 16 39.81 39.15 -8.85
CA MET A 16 38.92 38.62 -9.88
C MET A 16 39.51 37.37 -10.56
N ALA A 17 38.65 36.40 -10.83
CA ALA A 17 38.72 35.59 -12.04
C ALA A 17 37.28 35.35 -12.52
N ALA A 18 36.96 35.93 -13.68
CA ALA A 18 35.70 35.74 -14.38
C ALA A 18 35.80 34.49 -15.25
N PHE A 19 34.75 33.66 -15.30
CA PHE A 19 34.24 33.02 -16.53
C PHE A 19 32.91 32.28 -16.26
N GLY A 20 31.87 32.62 -17.01
CA GLY A 20 30.75 31.72 -17.35
C GLY A 20 29.48 31.81 -16.51
N VAL A 21 28.62 32.78 -16.78
CA VAL A 21 27.19 32.74 -16.40
C VAL A 21 26.43 31.93 -17.46
N LEU A 22 25.87 30.79 -17.07
CA LEU A 22 24.72 30.20 -17.73
C LEU A 22 23.57 30.21 -16.71
N GLY A 23 22.59 31.06 -16.97
CA GLY A 23 21.39 31.17 -16.18
C GLY A 23 20.42 30.04 -16.49
N ALA A 24 19.93 29.38 -15.45
CA ALA A 24 18.62 28.77 -15.43
C ALA A 24 18.00 29.15 -14.08
N CYS A 25 17.02 30.05 -14.13
CA CYS A 25 16.21 30.42 -12.98
C CYS A 25 15.34 29.22 -12.60
N SER A 26 15.50 28.71 -11.37
CA SER A 26 14.44 27.94 -10.72
C SER A 26 13.41 28.95 -10.20
N PRO A 27 12.12 28.88 -10.57
CA PRO A 27 11.12 29.60 -9.83
C PRO A 27 10.87 28.86 -8.52
N GLU A 28 10.91 29.60 -7.42
CA GLU A 28 10.34 29.22 -6.13
C GLU A 28 8.86 28.88 -6.35
N GLY A 29 8.56 27.58 -6.42
CA GLY A 29 7.19 27.06 -6.42
C GLY A 29 6.76 26.80 -4.97
N ASP A 30 5.71 27.49 -4.57
CA ASP A 30 4.93 27.26 -3.35
C ASP A 30 4.55 25.77 -3.24
N PRO A 31 4.87 25.03 -2.16
CA PRO A 31 4.57 23.59 -2.05
C PRO A 31 3.07 23.28 -1.82
N GLY A 32 2.17 24.19 -2.20
CA GLY A 32 0.72 24.08 -2.03
C GLY A 32 -0.10 23.93 -3.32
N ALA A 33 0.53 23.84 -4.50
CA ALA A 33 -0.17 23.84 -5.78
C ALA A 33 0.00 22.50 -6.52
N ASN A 34 -0.67 21.46 -6.04
CA ASN A 34 -1.06 20.28 -6.83
C ASN A 34 -2.39 19.72 -6.29
N ALA A 35 -3.37 20.61 -6.10
CA ALA A 35 -4.74 20.25 -6.42
C ALA A 35 -4.91 20.65 -7.88
N GLU A 36 -5.10 19.68 -8.78
CA GLU A 36 -5.68 19.99 -10.08
C GLU A 36 -6.98 20.75 -9.80
N ALA A 37 -6.96 22.06 -10.00
CA ALA A 37 -8.17 22.84 -9.99
C ALA A 37 -9.01 22.29 -11.15
N SER A 38 -10.03 21.49 -10.83
CA SER A 38 -11.01 21.02 -11.79
C SER A 38 -11.53 22.23 -12.55
N GLU A 39 -11.11 22.41 -13.80
CA GLU A 39 -11.67 23.43 -14.66
C GLU A 39 -13.18 23.20 -14.74
N ALA A 40 -13.95 24.27 -14.57
CA ALA A 40 -15.40 24.18 -14.65
C ALA A 40 -15.79 23.71 -16.06
N LEU A 41 -16.64 22.67 -16.13
CA LEU A 41 -17.14 22.12 -17.40
C LEU A 41 -17.92 23.21 -18.15
N GLY A 42 -17.61 23.43 -19.43
CA GLY A 42 -18.38 24.35 -20.28
C GLY A 42 -19.83 23.87 -20.43
N SER A 43 -20.77 24.80 -20.60
CA SER A 43 -22.20 24.48 -20.63
C SER A 43 -22.61 23.54 -21.78
N SER A 44 -21.81 23.47 -22.84
CA SER A 44 -22.00 22.62 -24.00
C SER A 44 -20.99 21.45 -24.10
N ASP A 45 -20.23 21.19 -23.05
CA ASP A 45 -19.12 20.23 -23.08
C ASP A 45 -19.49 18.91 -22.38
N LEU A 46 -18.85 17.83 -22.79
CA LEU A 46 -18.86 16.54 -22.11
C LEU A 46 -17.52 16.30 -21.42
N ARG A 47 -17.53 15.58 -20.29
CA ARG A 47 -16.32 15.10 -19.63
C ARG A 47 -16.49 13.64 -19.22
N ILE A 48 -15.45 12.84 -19.43
CA ILE A 48 -15.38 11.45 -18.97
C ILE A 48 -14.31 11.38 -17.87
N GLU A 49 -14.68 10.82 -16.73
CA GLU A 49 -13.79 10.57 -15.60
C GLU A 49 -13.70 9.07 -15.32
N SER A 50 -12.49 8.58 -15.09
CA SER A 50 -12.26 7.25 -14.54
C SER A 50 -12.34 7.28 -13.02
N VAL A 51 -13.35 6.60 -12.46
CA VAL A 51 -13.74 6.69 -11.05
C VAL A 51 -13.05 5.62 -10.20
N SER A 52 -12.93 4.38 -10.70
CA SER A 52 -12.34 3.28 -9.92
C SER A 52 -10.84 3.43 -9.73
N THR A 53 -10.14 3.93 -10.75
CA THR A 53 -8.69 4.15 -10.73
C THR A 53 -8.28 5.23 -11.72
N LYS A 54 -6.98 5.57 -11.77
CA LYS A 54 -6.45 6.46 -12.81
C LYS A 54 -6.54 5.77 -14.19
N PRO A 55 -6.80 6.52 -15.27
CA PRO A 55 -7.00 5.98 -16.63
C PRO A 55 -5.90 5.01 -17.09
N TYR A 56 -4.65 5.26 -16.70
CA TYR A 56 -3.47 4.48 -17.09
C TYR A 56 -3.12 3.35 -16.11
N LEU A 57 -4.00 3.03 -15.15
CA LEU A 57 -3.79 2.00 -14.12
C LEU A 57 -4.96 1.01 -14.04
N VAL A 58 -5.78 0.88 -15.09
CA VAL A 58 -6.96 0.00 -15.10
C VAL A 58 -6.53 -1.45 -15.00
N THR A 59 -7.24 -2.28 -14.22
CA THR A 59 -6.94 -3.71 -14.13
C THR A 59 -8.16 -4.60 -14.23
N GLY A 60 -7.97 -5.81 -14.75
CA GLY A 60 -9.02 -6.84 -14.75
C GLY A 60 -10.08 -6.71 -15.84
N GLY A 61 -9.95 -5.71 -16.72
CA GLY A 61 -10.79 -5.58 -17.91
C GLY A 61 -12.11 -4.86 -17.67
N ASP A 62 -12.31 -4.25 -16.50
CA ASP A 62 -13.43 -3.38 -16.20
C ASP A 62 -12.96 -2.06 -15.57
N VAL A 63 -13.82 -1.04 -15.62
CA VAL A 63 -13.57 0.28 -15.04
C VAL A 63 -14.89 0.99 -14.76
N LEU A 64 -15.00 1.65 -13.60
CA LEU A 64 -16.15 2.50 -13.29
C LEU A 64 -15.91 3.90 -13.86
N LEU A 65 -16.81 4.38 -14.72
CA LEU A 65 -16.69 5.68 -15.39
C LEU A 65 -17.84 6.61 -15.01
N ARG A 66 -17.54 7.90 -14.93
CA ARG A 66 -18.51 8.99 -14.78
C ARG A 66 -18.50 9.84 -16.04
N ILE A 67 -19.68 10.19 -16.54
CA ILE A 67 -19.84 11.12 -17.66
C ILE A 67 -20.64 12.31 -17.16
N GLU A 68 -20.03 13.48 -17.26
CA GLU A 68 -20.64 14.75 -16.93
C GLU A 68 -20.98 15.49 -18.22
N ALA A 69 -22.10 16.20 -18.20
CA ALA A 69 -22.51 17.06 -19.30
C ALA A 69 -22.78 18.46 -18.77
N GLY A 70 -22.40 19.46 -19.56
CA GLY A 70 -22.75 20.84 -19.29
C GLY A 70 -24.27 21.06 -19.26
N GLU A 71 -24.69 22.17 -18.64
CA GLU A 71 -26.11 22.46 -18.37
C GLU A 71 -27.00 22.55 -19.63
N ASP A 72 -26.42 22.79 -20.82
CA ASP A 72 -27.14 22.89 -22.08
C ASP A 72 -27.37 21.53 -22.77
N LEU A 73 -26.81 20.45 -22.23
CA LEU A 73 -26.84 19.11 -22.81
C LEU A 73 -27.82 18.18 -22.08
N ASP A 74 -28.57 17.36 -22.83
CA ASP A 74 -29.41 16.32 -22.27
C ASP A 74 -28.62 15.01 -22.13
N LEU A 75 -28.43 14.54 -20.90
CA LEU A 75 -27.73 13.29 -20.61
C LEU A 75 -28.41 12.06 -21.22
N SER A 76 -29.72 12.10 -21.47
CA SER A 76 -30.44 10.98 -22.10
C SER A 76 -30.06 10.78 -23.57
N ASP A 77 -29.47 11.79 -24.21
CA ASP A 77 -28.98 11.75 -25.58
C ASP A 77 -27.52 11.30 -25.70
N VAL A 78 -26.80 11.18 -24.57
CA VAL A 78 -25.41 10.71 -24.55
C VAL A 78 -25.36 9.27 -25.06
N ARG A 79 -24.42 9.02 -25.97
CA ARG A 79 -24.05 7.70 -26.47
C ARG A 79 -22.59 7.45 -26.15
N VAL A 80 -22.31 6.27 -25.62
CA VAL A 80 -20.99 5.89 -25.13
C VAL A 80 -20.50 4.67 -25.90
N SER A 81 -19.25 4.70 -26.36
CA SER A 81 -18.61 3.54 -26.96
C SER A 81 -17.28 3.22 -26.29
N ALA A 82 -16.96 1.93 -26.20
CA ALA A 82 -15.67 1.41 -25.78
C ALA A 82 -15.04 0.66 -26.96
N ASN A 83 -13.89 1.12 -27.45
CA ASN A 83 -13.22 0.60 -28.65
C ASN A 83 -14.19 0.49 -29.85
N GLY A 84 -15.06 1.49 -30.03
CA GLY A 84 -16.09 1.52 -31.07
C GLY A 84 -17.31 0.61 -30.85
N THR A 85 -17.37 -0.14 -29.74
CA THR A 85 -18.55 -0.94 -29.34
C THR A 85 -19.46 -0.09 -28.46
N ASP A 86 -20.76 -0.03 -28.79
CA ASP A 86 -21.75 0.71 -28.00
C ASP A 86 -21.91 0.09 -26.60
N VAL A 87 -21.67 0.90 -25.57
CA VAL A 87 -21.81 0.55 -24.14
C VAL A 87 -22.77 1.49 -23.42
N THR A 88 -23.56 2.28 -24.15
CA THR A 88 -24.49 3.28 -23.60
C THR A 88 -25.41 2.69 -22.52
N THR A 89 -25.87 1.45 -22.69
CA THR A 89 -26.79 0.77 -21.76
C THR A 89 -26.14 0.38 -20.42
N ARG A 90 -24.81 0.51 -20.28
CA ARG A 90 -24.08 0.32 -19.02
C ARG A 90 -24.16 1.53 -18.10
N PHE A 91 -24.62 2.66 -18.60
CA PHE A 91 -24.68 3.92 -17.88
C PHE A 91 -26.08 4.21 -17.37
N SER A 92 -26.15 4.73 -16.16
CA SER A 92 -27.38 5.24 -15.55
C SER A 92 -27.11 6.55 -14.81
N LEU A 93 -28.14 7.31 -14.44
CA LEU A 93 -27.96 8.53 -13.66
C LEU A 93 -27.30 8.21 -12.33
N ASP A 94 -26.21 8.91 -12.02
CA ASP A 94 -25.42 8.73 -10.79
C ASP A 94 -26.26 9.04 -9.53
N VAL A 95 -27.00 10.16 -9.56
CA VAL A 95 -27.97 10.52 -8.53
C VAL A 95 -29.37 10.56 -9.15
N PRO A 96 -30.26 9.63 -8.80
CA PRO A 96 -31.64 9.63 -9.30
C PRO A 96 -32.37 10.94 -8.99
N GLY A 97 -32.91 11.60 -10.01
CA GLY A 97 -33.72 12.83 -9.88
C GLY A 97 -32.93 14.15 -9.81
N ALA A 98 -31.60 14.12 -9.95
CA ALA A 98 -30.81 15.34 -10.13
C ALA A 98 -31.09 15.97 -11.52
N SER A 99 -31.33 17.28 -11.56
CA SER A 99 -31.59 18.04 -12.80
C SER A 99 -30.53 19.09 -13.15
N GLN A 100 -29.63 19.41 -12.21
CA GLN A 100 -28.47 20.28 -12.44
C GLN A 100 -27.21 19.56 -11.96
N GLY A 101 -26.13 19.58 -12.76
CA GLY A 101 -24.91 18.83 -12.48
C GLY A 101 -25.14 17.31 -12.47
N ALA A 102 -26.15 16.83 -13.20
CA ALA A 102 -26.39 15.41 -13.33
C ALA A 102 -25.22 14.76 -14.08
N SER A 103 -24.88 13.54 -13.71
CA SER A 103 -23.86 12.74 -14.38
C SER A 103 -24.41 11.33 -14.61
N LEU A 104 -23.88 10.66 -15.62
CA LEU A 104 -24.05 9.23 -15.79
C LEU A 104 -22.90 8.49 -15.10
N ILE A 105 -23.18 7.33 -14.53
CA ILE A 105 -22.18 6.42 -14.00
C ILE A 105 -22.41 5.02 -14.54
N GLY A 106 -21.33 4.36 -14.96
CA GLY A 106 -21.39 3.07 -15.63
C GLY A 106 -20.13 2.23 -15.41
N LEU A 107 -20.33 0.93 -15.17
CA LEU A 107 -19.26 -0.06 -15.15
C LEU A 107 -19.09 -0.61 -16.57
N VAL A 108 -17.99 -0.21 -17.22
CA VAL A 108 -17.63 -0.71 -18.54
C VAL A 108 -16.73 -1.93 -18.34
N ASP A 109 -17.11 -3.07 -18.91
CA ASP A 109 -16.35 -4.31 -18.89
C ASP A 109 -15.90 -4.72 -20.31
N GLY A 110 -15.09 -5.77 -20.38
CA GLY A 110 -14.61 -6.33 -21.65
C GLY A 110 -13.50 -5.51 -22.31
N LEU A 111 -12.78 -4.69 -21.53
CA LEU A 111 -11.60 -3.97 -22.00
C LEU A 111 -10.48 -4.96 -22.38
N GLY A 112 -9.85 -4.71 -23.54
CA GLY A 112 -8.68 -5.48 -23.96
C GLY A 112 -7.46 -5.15 -23.11
N LEU A 113 -6.44 -6.02 -23.08
CA LEU A 113 -5.17 -5.66 -22.46
C LEU A 113 -4.46 -4.56 -23.28
N GLY A 114 -3.83 -3.60 -22.59
CA GLY A 114 -3.19 -2.44 -23.19
C GLY A 114 -4.17 -1.28 -23.38
N ASP A 115 -3.98 -0.52 -24.45
CA ASP A 115 -4.72 0.71 -24.70
C ASP A 115 -6.17 0.44 -25.12
N ASN A 116 -7.10 1.20 -24.55
CA ASN A 116 -8.53 1.20 -24.84
C ASN A 116 -9.03 2.64 -24.94
N GLN A 117 -10.01 2.87 -25.80
CA GLN A 117 -10.60 4.19 -25.98
C GLN A 117 -12.07 4.19 -25.57
N ILE A 118 -12.45 5.13 -24.71
CA ILE A 118 -13.84 5.44 -24.37
C ILE A 118 -14.22 6.75 -25.06
N GLU A 119 -15.33 6.75 -25.78
CA GLU A 119 -15.88 7.96 -26.39
C GLU A 119 -17.31 8.19 -25.90
N ALA A 120 -17.62 9.43 -25.51
CA ALA A 120 -18.97 9.89 -25.20
C ALA A 120 -19.34 11.01 -26.18
N ARG A 121 -20.51 10.93 -26.81
CA ARG A 121 -20.99 11.93 -27.77
C ARG A 121 -22.50 12.08 -27.73
N ILE A 122 -22.99 13.24 -28.13
CA ILE A 122 -24.43 13.47 -28.40
C ILE A 122 -24.60 13.59 -29.92
N PRO A 123 -25.36 12.69 -30.59
CA PRO A 123 -25.41 12.59 -32.05
C PRO A 123 -25.76 13.87 -32.82
N ASP A 124 -26.59 14.74 -32.24
CA ASP A 124 -27.10 15.97 -32.86
C ASP A 124 -26.41 17.25 -32.34
N SER A 125 -25.24 17.12 -31.71
CA SER A 125 -24.43 18.23 -31.23
C SER A 125 -22.94 18.01 -31.52
N ASP A 126 -22.13 19.06 -31.39
CA ASP A 126 -20.66 18.94 -31.45
C ASP A 126 -20.06 18.45 -30.11
N ALA A 127 -20.88 18.16 -29.10
CA ALA A 127 -20.43 17.74 -27.78
C ALA A 127 -19.88 16.30 -27.82
N MET A 128 -18.58 16.19 -27.51
CA MET A 128 -17.83 14.94 -27.52
C MET A 128 -16.72 14.98 -26.48
N ALA A 129 -16.47 13.83 -25.86
CA ALA A 129 -15.31 13.58 -25.02
C ALA A 129 -14.71 12.21 -25.34
N ALA A 130 -13.40 12.09 -25.23
CA ALA A 130 -12.68 10.83 -25.35
C ALA A 130 -11.74 10.65 -24.16
N LEU A 131 -11.60 9.41 -23.70
CA LEU A 131 -10.69 9.03 -22.62
C LEU A 131 -9.92 7.78 -23.06
N GLU A 132 -8.59 7.90 -23.10
CA GLU A 132 -7.69 6.77 -23.28
C GLU A 132 -7.46 6.08 -21.93
N LEU A 133 -7.55 4.76 -21.93
CA LEU A 133 -7.33 3.90 -20.77
C LEU A 133 -6.22 2.89 -21.09
N THR A 134 -5.43 2.51 -20.09
CA THR A 134 -4.50 1.38 -20.20
C THR A 134 -4.90 0.31 -19.20
N ASN A 135 -5.32 -0.85 -19.71
CA ASN A 135 -5.79 -1.97 -18.93
C ASN A 135 -4.72 -3.08 -18.80
N TYR A 136 -4.51 -3.55 -17.57
CA TYR A 136 -3.57 -4.59 -17.21
C TYR A 136 -4.31 -5.85 -16.72
N PRO A 137 -3.67 -7.03 -16.71
CA PRO A 137 -4.27 -8.22 -16.10
C PRO A 137 -4.63 -7.99 -14.63
N ILE A 138 -5.70 -8.60 -14.13
CA ILE A 138 -6.08 -8.54 -12.69
C ILE A 138 -4.97 -9.09 -11.77
N THR A 139 -4.05 -9.87 -12.33
CA THR A 139 -2.88 -10.43 -11.64
C THR A 139 -1.69 -9.48 -11.60
N GLY A 140 -1.77 -8.28 -12.19
CA GLY A 140 -0.63 -7.38 -12.39
C GLY A 140 0.44 -7.98 -13.31
N PRO A 141 1.63 -7.37 -13.41
CA PRO A 141 2.02 -6.12 -12.75
C PRO A 141 1.63 -4.87 -13.57
N ILE A 142 1.69 -3.70 -12.92
CA ILE A 142 1.52 -2.37 -13.53
C ILE A 142 2.81 -1.55 -13.41
N ILE A 143 3.26 -1.33 -12.17
CA ILE A 143 4.39 -0.51 -11.74
C ILE A 143 5.49 -1.34 -11.05
N SER A 144 5.19 -2.51 -10.48
CA SER A 144 6.14 -3.28 -9.67
C SER A 144 7.18 -4.09 -10.46
N GLY A 145 7.05 -4.10 -11.79
CA GLY A 145 7.87 -4.91 -12.67
C GLY A 145 7.52 -6.40 -12.62
N PRO A 146 8.31 -7.26 -13.28
CA PRO A 146 8.03 -8.69 -13.38
C PRO A 146 7.76 -9.38 -12.04
N HIS A 147 6.83 -10.33 -12.04
CA HIS A 147 6.46 -11.11 -10.86
C HIS A 147 7.64 -11.88 -10.28
N GLU A 148 7.70 -11.93 -8.95
CA GLU A 148 8.66 -12.76 -8.23
C GLU A 148 8.44 -14.25 -8.54
N THR A 149 9.55 -14.96 -8.77
CA THR A 149 9.56 -16.41 -9.03
C THR A 149 10.73 -17.09 -8.30
N PRO A 150 10.56 -18.32 -7.79
CA PRO A 150 9.31 -19.08 -7.66
C PRO A 150 8.34 -18.41 -6.67
N TYR A 151 7.07 -18.75 -6.68
CA TYR A 151 6.10 -18.10 -5.79
C TYR A 151 5.07 -19.10 -5.27
N LEU A 152 4.93 -19.14 -3.95
CA LEU A 152 4.09 -20.12 -3.28
C LEU A 152 2.70 -19.55 -2.99
N CYS A 153 1.68 -20.17 -3.59
CA CYS A 153 0.29 -19.81 -3.32
C CYS A 153 -0.10 -20.11 -1.86
N GLY A 154 -0.97 -19.26 -1.32
CA GLY A 154 -1.40 -19.26 0.07
C GLY A 154 -2.87 -19.64 0.26
N THR A 155 -3.63 -19.80 -0.83
CA THR A 155 -5.09 -20.00 -0.85
C THR A 155 -5.56 -21.15 0.05
N GLU A 156 -4.87 -22.31 0.02
CA GLU A 156 -5.22 -23.49 0.85
C GLU A 156 -4.93 -23.28 2.35
N ARG A 157 -4.15 -22.27 2.71
CA ARG A 157 -3.78 -21.91 4.09
C ARG A 157 -4.48 -20.64 4.57
N PHE A 158 -5.14 -19.91 3.67
CA PHE A 158 -5.90 -18.71 3.98
C PHE A 158 -7.31 -19.11 4.45
N ARG A 159 -7.65 -18.74 5.68
CA ARG A 159 -9.02 -18.94 6.21
C ARG A 159 -9.86 -17.71 5.96
N THR A 160 -11.04 -17.91 5.39
CA THR A 160 -12.02 -16.86 5.12
C THR A 160 -12.78 -16.46 6.39
N ALA A 161 -13.66 -15.47 6.30
CA ALA A 161 -14.46 -15.04 7.43
C ALA A 161 -15.45 -16.13 7.87
N GLY A 162 -15.93 -16.96 6.93
CA GLY A 162 -16.76 -18.13 7.22
C GLY A 162 -16.02 -19.29 7.90
N GLY A 163 -14.69 -19.24 8.00
CA GLY A 163 -13.84 -20.23 8.69
C GLY A 163 -13.27 -21.33 7.78
N GLU A 164 -13.76 -21.45 6.55
CA GLU A 164 -13.25 -22.37 5.54
C GLU A 164 -11.99 -21.84 4.86
N THR A 165 -11.30 -22.69 4.10
CA THR A 165 -10.16 -22.25 3.26
C THR A 165 -10.62 -21.85 1.87
N LEU A 166 -9.82 -21.06 1.15
CA LEU A 166 -10.11 -20.72 -0.24
C LEU A 166 -9.94 -21.91 -1.20
N GLY A 167 -9.27 -22.98 -0.76
CA GLY A 167 -8.99 -24.17 -1.56
C GLY A 167 -7.80 -23.97 -2.51
N ALA A 168 -7.62 -24.91 -3.43
CA ALA A 168 -6.52 -24.89 -4.39
C ALA A 168 -6.59 -23.65 -5.30
N PRO A 169 -5.46 -23.06 -5.68
CA PRO A 169 -5.43 -21.95 -6.63
C PRO A 169 -5.93 -22.40 -8.01
N LEU A 170 -6.54 -21.48 -8.75
CA LEU A 170 -7.05 -21.74 -10.10
C LEU A 170 -5.95 -21.74 -11.16
N ASP A 171 -4.82 -21.09 -10.89
CA ASP A 171 -3.71 -20.91 -11.82
C ASP A 171 -2.37 -20.67 -11.09
N GLU A 172 -1.30 -20.46 -11.85
CA GLU A 172 0.05 -20.13 -11.34
C GLU A 172 0.18 -18.73 -10.72
N ASN A 173 -0.80 -17.85 -10.99
CA ASN A 173 -0.91 -16.52 -10.39
C ASN A 173 -1.62 -16.54 -9.04
N CYS A 174 -1.93 -17.73 -8.53
CA CYS A 174 -2.59 -17.95 -7.26
C CYS A 174 -4.01 -17.37 -7.22
N SER A 175 -4.70 -17.33 -8.36
CA SER A 175 -6.04 -16.79 -8.48
C SER A 175 -7.09 -17.65 -7.78
N VAL A 176 -8.17 -17.03 -7.30
CA VAL A 176 -9.35 -17.70 -6.76
C VAL A 176 -10.63 -17.07 -7.31
N GLU A 177 -11.71 -17.84 -7.32
CA GLU A 177 -13.05 -17.29 -7.57
C GLU A 177 -13.42 -16.32 -6.44
N THR A 178 -14.03 -15.18 -6.79
CA THR A 178 -14.45 -14.22 -5.76
C THR A 178 -15.64 -14.79 -4.99
N ARG A 179 -15.58 -14.77 -3.66
CA ARG A 179 -16.64 -15.31 -2.78
C ARG A 179 -17.12 -14.23 -1.83
N VAL A 180 -18.42 -14.26 -1.54
CA VAL A 180 -19.05 -13.41 -0.53
C VAL A 180 -19.54 -14.31 0.59
N GLU A 181 -19.14 -13.97 1.81
CA GLU A 181 -19.59 -14.64 3.02
C GLU A 181 -20.20 -13.60 3.97
N TYR A 182 -21.08 -14.07 4.85
CA TYR A 182 -21.64 -13.25 5.91
C TYR A 182 -21.26 -13.80 7.27
N VAL A 183 -20.86 -12.91 8.16
CA VAL A 183 -20.63 -13.20 9.58
C VAL A 183 -21.42 -12.20 10.42
N TYR A 184 -21.73 -12.53 11.67
CA TYR A 184 -22.36 -11.60 12.59
C TYR A 184 -21.56 -11.50 13.89
N LEU A 185 -21.66 -10.35 14.56
CA LEU A 185 -21.07 -10.18 15.89
C LEU A 185 -22.02 -10.74 16.95
N SER A 186 -21.54 -11.69 17.74
CA SER A 186 -22.30 -12.29 18.83
C SER A 186 -22.19 -11.49 20.13
N THR A 187 -23.29 -11.40 20.88
CA THR A 187 -23.34 -10.84 22.24
C THR A 187 -23.02 -11.86 23.33
N GLU A 188 -22.73 -13.12 22.99
CA GLU A 188 -22.33 -14.14 23.97
C GLU A 188 -20.93 -13.83 24.55
N ASP A 189 -20.58 -14.51 25.66
CA ASP A 189 -19.37 -14.23 26.45
C ASP A 189 -18.04 -14.41 25.68
N ASP A 190 -18.05 -15.03 24.49
CA ASP A 190 -16.90 -15.14 23.58
C ASP A 190 -16.78 -14.00 22.56
N GLY A 191 -17.80 -13.12 22.45
CA GLY A 191 -17.76 -11.79 21.80
C GLY A 191 -17.24 -11.74 20.36
N GLY A 192 -17.25 -12.87 19.66
CA GLY A 192 -16.59 -13.05 18.38
C GLY A 192 -17.52 -12.96 17.17
N PHE A 193 -16.92 -12.86 15.99
CA PHE A 193 -17.64 -13.06 14.73
C PHE A 193 -17.97 -14.54 14.53
N LYS A 194 -19.23 -14.85 14.23
CA LYS A 194 -19.73 -16.19 13.91
C LYS A 194 -20.30 -16.21 12.49
N ALA A 195 -20.27 -17.36 11.82
CA ALA A 195 -20.86 -17.49 10.48
C ALA A 195 -22.36 -17.20 10.50
N TYR A 196 -22.85 -16.41 9.54
CA TYR A 196 -24.27 -16.08 9.43
C TYR A 196 -24.98 -17.00 8.42
N GLY A 197 -25.91 -17.82 8.92
CA GLY A 197 -26.64 -18.82 8.14
C GLY A 197 -27.93 -18.33 7.48
N GLY A 198 -28.19 -17.02 7.46
CA GLY A 198 -29.37 -16.41 6.81
C GLY A 198 -30.58 -16.16 7.72
N ALA A 199 -30.66 -16.82 8.88
CA ALA A 199 -31.68 -16.53 9.89
C ALA A 199 -31.06 -15.72 11.04
N MET A 200 -31.77 -14.68 11.50
CA MET A 200 -31.35 -13.81 12.60
C MET A 200 -31.13 -14.63 13.90
N PRO A 201 -29.89 -14.78 14.39
CA PRO A 201 -29.61 -15.44 15.66
C PRO A 201 -30.08 -14.57 16.84
N PRO A 202 -30.49 -15.20 17.97
CA PRO A 202 -30.97 -14.48 19.14
C PRO A 202 -29.87 -13.68 19.87
N ASP A 203 -28.60 -14.01 19.62
CA ASP A 203 -27.41 -13.39 20.19
C ASP A 203 -26.75 -12.38 19.23
N MET A 204 -27.46 -11.91 18.21
CA MET A 204 -26.90 -10.93 17.28
C MET A 204 -26.80 -9.54 17.92
N ALA A 205 -25.62 -8.94 17.87
CA ALA A 205 -25.41 -7.56 18.25
C ALA A 205 -26.05 -6.58 17.24
N GLU A 206 -26.33 -5.36 17.68
CA GLU A 206 -26.71 -4.25 16.79
C GLU A 206 -25.56 -3.25 16.67
N ALA A 207 -25.50 -2.54 15.55
CA ALA A 207 -24.60 -1.41 15.34
C ALA A 207 -25.41 -0.12 15.21
N THR A 208 -24.86 0.98 15.72
CA THR A 208 -25.35 2.33 15.42
C THR A 208 -24.22 3.08 14.73
N THR A 209 -24.39 3.34 13.44
CA THR A 209 -23.37 4.00 12.61
C THR A 209 -23.22 5.48 12.97
N LEU A 210 -22.14 6.12 12.49
CA LEU A 210 -21.89 7.55 12.75
C LEU A 210 -22.96 8.49 12.16
N ASP A 211 -23.67 8.06 11.13
CA ASP A 211 -24.82 8.74 10.53
C ASP A 211 -26.17 8.38 11.21
N GLY A 212 -26.15 7.53 12.24
CA GLY A 212 -27.30 7.22 13.09
C GLY A 212 -28.19 6.08 12.60
N GLU A 213 -27.76 5.35 11.56
CA GLU A 213 -28.46 4.14 11.12
C GLU A 213 -28.28 3.03 12.15
N VAL A 214 -29.38 2.39 12.53
CA VAL A 214 -29.38 1.21 13.40
C VAL A 214 -29.59 -0.01 12.51
N VAL A 215 -28.61 -0.90 12.50
CA VAL A 215 -28.60 -2.11 11.67
C VAL A 215 -28.17 -3.32 12.49
N PRO A 216 -28.62 -4.54 12.14
CA PRO A 216 -28.03 -5.75 12.70
C PRO A 216 -26.53 -5.79 12.39
N PHE A 217 -25.71 -6.26 13.34
CA PHE A 217 -24.26 -6.35 13.16
C PHE A 217 -23.90 -7.57 12.30
N ILE A 218 -24.37 -7.56 11.06
CA ILE A 218 -24.05 -8.53 10.01
C ILE A 218 -23.02 -7.88 9.10
N VAL A 219 -21.90 -8.57 8.92
CA VAL A 219 -20.79 -8.13 8.07
C VAL A 219 -20.77 -8.99 6.82
N ARG A 220 -20.89 -8.33 5.66
CA ARG A 220 -20.62 -8.92 4.37
C ARG A 220 -19.12 -8.85 4.11
N VAL A 221 -18.48 -9.97 3.78
CA VAL A 221 -17.05 -10.06 3.47
C VAL A 221 -16.86 -10.64 2.06
N GLN A 222 -16.37 -9.82 1.14
CA GLN A 222 -15.91 -10.29 -0.17
C GLN A 222 -14.43 -10.68 -0.09
N THR A 223 -14.10 -11.88 -0.52
CA THR A 223 -12.72 -12.38 -0.61
C THR A 223 -12.42 -12.78 -2.06
N GLY A 224 -11.29 -12.36 -2.60
CA GLY A 224 -10.85 -12.70 -3.95
C GLY A 224 -9.35 -12.47 -4.13
N THR A 225 -8.87 -12.46 -5.36
CA THR A 225 -7.46 -12.22 -5.69
C THR A 225 -7.26 -11.07 -6.66
N VAL A 226 -6.29 -10.21 -6.37
CA VAL A 226 -5.83 -9.09 -7.18
C VAL A 226 -4.31 -8.96 -6.98
N ASN A 227 -3.54 -8.73 -8.05
CA ASN A 227 -2.08 -8.69 -8.02
C ASN A 227 -1.42 -9.91 -7.36
N ARG A 228 -2.00 -11.10 -7.56
CA ARG A 228 -1.65 -12.35 -6.85
C ARG A 228 -1.82 -12.29 -5.32
N ALA A 229 -2.30 -11.19 -4.75
CA ALA A 229 -2.67 -11.04 -3.36
C ALA A 229 -4.09 -11.55 -3.12
N ILE A 230 -4.35 -12.12 -1.94
CA ILE A 230 -5.71 -12.38 -1.48
C ILE A 230 -6.20 -11.09 -0.82
N TYR A 231 -7.27 -10.49 -1.35
CA TYR A 231 -7.89 -9.32 -0.75
C TYR A 231 -9.17 -9.69 -0.01
N GLN A 232 -9.54 -8.87 0.97
CA GLN A 232 -10.82 -8.91 1.63
C GLN A 232 -11.40 -7.49 1.70
N SER A 233 -12.71 -7.38 1.51
CA SER A 233 -13.47 -6.14 1.71
C SER A 233 -14.70 -6.44 2.56
N ALA A 234 -14.83 -5.77 3.69
CA ALA A 234 -15.87 -5.97 4.68
C ALA A 234 -16.69 -4.69 4.91
N MET A 235 -17.99 -4.84 5.11
CA MET A 235 -18.89 -3.75 5.53
C MET A 235 -20.12 -4.32 6.23
N LEU A 236 -20.78 -3.51 7.05
CA LEU A 236 -22.09 -3.87 7.58
C LEU A 236 -23.11 -3.95 6.42
N HIS A 237 -23.82 -5.06 6.32
CA HIS A 237 -24.87 -5.27 5.33
C HIS A 237 -25.76 -6.45 5.77
N ASP A 238 -27.07 -6.20 5.82
CA ASP A 238 -28.07 -7.25 6.01
C ASP A 238 -28.37 -7.90 4.65
N PRO A 239 -28.21 -9.22 4.46
CA PRO A 239 -28.55 -9.88 3.21
C PRO A 239 -30.04 -9.86 2.85
N ALA A 240 -30.92 -9.37 3.74
CA ALA A 240 -32.30 -9.04 3.40
C ALA A 240 -32.45 -7.72 2.62
N ASP A 241 -31.45 -6.82 2.70
CA ASP A 241 -31.37 -5.60 1.88
C ASP A 241 -30.84 -5.92 0.47
N PRO A 242 -31.07 -5.05 -0.53
CA PRO A 242 -30.46 -5.18 -1.84
C PRO A 242 -28.95 -5.39 -1.77
N THR A 243 -28.41 -6.27 -2.62
CA THR A 243 -26.97 -6.54 -2.69
C THR A 243 -26.22 -5.25 -3.05
N PRO A 244 -25.15 -4.89 -2.32
CA PRO A 244 -24.38 -3.70 -2.64
C PRO A 244 -23.68 -3.83 -3.99
N ASP A 245 -23.74 -2.76 -4.77
CA ASP A 245 -23.08 -2.57 -6.07
C ASP A 245 -22.70 -1.08 -6.23
N PRO A 246 -22.04 -0.64 -7.32
CA PRO A 246 -21.69 0.77 -7.50
C PRO A 246 -22.85 1.78 -7.44
N TRP A 247 -24.09 1.34 -7.61
CA TRP A 247 -25.29 2.17 -7.62
C TRP A 247 -26.14 2.00 -6.36
N THR A 248 -25.94 0.90 -5.63
CA THR A 248 -26.75 0.45 -4.49
C THR A 248 -25.88 0.36 -3.26
N ARG A 249 -25.98 1.36 -2.39
CA ARG A 249 -25.20 1.40 -1.14
C ARG A 249 -25.84 0.52 -0.04
N SER A 250 -25.02 -0.19 0.72
CA SER A 250 -25.47 -0.81 1.97
C SER A 250 -25.90 0.25 3.00
N ARG A 251 -27.03 0.04 3.67
CA ARG A 251 -27.49 0.91 4.77
C ARG A 251 -26.51 1.00 5.94
N GLY A 252 -25.73 -0.07 6.17
CA GLY A 252 -24.70 -0.10 7.20
C GLY A 252 -23.38 0.59 6.80
N TRP A 253 -23.26 1.10 5.57
CA TRP A 253 -22.05 1.75 5.08
C TRP A 253 -22.25 3.25 4.89
N ASN A 254 -21.49 4.04 5.64
CA ASN A 254 -21.55 5.50 5.66
C ASN A 254 -20.75 6.18 4.50
N GLY A 255 -20.36 5.42 3.49
CA GLY A 255 -19.59 5.86 2.33
C GLY A 255 -18.07 5.99 2.55
N LYS A 256 -17.53 5.70 3.73
CA LYS A 256 -16.10 5.89 4.04
C LYS A 256 -15.35 4.56 4.04
N LEU A 257 -14.09 4.57 3.61
CA LEU A 257 -13.25 3.38 3.50
C LEU A 257 -12.02 3.49 4.42
N VAL A 258 -11.70 2.40 5.12
CA VAL A 258 -10.43 2.21 5.81
C VAL A 258 -9.67 1.05 5.18
N TYR A 259 -8.44 1.31 4.72
CA TYR A 259 -7.51 0.29 4.27
C TYR A 259 -6.60 -0.10 5.45
N THR A 260 -6.65 -1.35 5.90
CA THR A 260 -5.81 -1.83 7.01
C THR A 260 -4.55 -2.54 6.50
N HIS A 261 -3.42 -2.28 7.16
CA HIS A 261 -2.12 -2.88 6.84
C HIS A 261 -1.63 -3.80 7.93
N GLY A 262 -1.00 -4.91 7.53
CA GLY A 262 -0.33 -5.82 8.46
C GLY A 262 1.14 -5.44 8.71
N GLY A 263 1.58 -5.67 9.95
CA GLY A 263 2.97 -5.46 10.38
C GLY A 263 3.95 -6.55 9.91
N GLY A 264 5.20 -6.46 10.36
CA GLY A 264 6.30 -7.36 9.98
C GLY A 264 7.20 -6.78 8.89
N CYS A 265 8.31 -7.46 8.55
CA CYS A 265 9.21 -7.19 7.42
C CYS A 265 10.45 -8.11 7.54
N ARG A 266 10.26 -9.45 7.52
CA ARG A 266 11.38 -10.40 7.70
C ARG A 266 11.24 -11.72 6.97
N ASN A 267 10.04 -12.26 6.91
CA ASN A 267 9.78 -13.67 6.62
C ASN A 267 8.84 -13.89 5.42
N GLY A 268 8.37 -12.80 4.81
CA GLY A 268 7.37 -12.77 3.78
C GLY A 268 7.97 -12.56 2.39
N TRP A 269 8.60 -13.58 1.84
CA TRP A 269 9.19 -13.53 0.49
C TRP A 269 8.69 -14.73 -0.30
N PHE A 270 8.54 -14.61 -1.62
CA PHE A 270 8.18 -15.70 -2.53
C PHE A 270 6.84 -16.38 -2.17
N GLN A 271 5.88 -15.65 -1.58
CA GLN A 271 4.60 -16.21 -1.14
C GLN A 271 3.43 -15.22 -1.24
N GLN A 272 2.23 -15.76 -1.46
CA GLN A 272 0.96 -15.01 -1.44
C GLN A 272 0.53 -14.58 -0.03
N GLY A 273 0.95 -15.31 1.00
CA GLY A 273 0.50 -15.12 2.38
C GLY A 273 -0.81 -15.82 2.72
N ARG A 274 -1.13 -15.82 4.02
CA ARG A 274 -2.27 -16.56 4.59
C ARG A 274 -3.27 -15.69 5.38
N SER A 275 -3.05 -14.39 5.38
CA SER A 275 -3.83 -13.42 6.15
C SER A 275 -3.70 -12.03 5.54
N THR A 276 -4.66 -11.15 5.82
CA THR A 276 -4.63 -9.71 5.50
C THR A 276 -4.29 -8.88 6.75
N GLY A 277 -4.30 -7.56 6.64
CA GLY A 277 -4.25 -6.60 7.76
C GLY A 277 -5.53 -6.57 8.63
N GLN A 278 -6.39 -7.59 8.50
CA GLN A 278 -7.70 -7.77 9.15
C GLN A 278 -8.75 -6.76 8.71
N VAL A 279 -9.91 -7.28 8.28
CA VAL A 279 -11.06 -6.46 7.87
C VAL A 279 -12.21 -6.49 8.87
N LEU A 280 -12.24 -7.48 9.76
CA LEU A 280 -13.23 -7.62 10.82
C LEU A 280 -12.84 -6.79 12.05
N ASN A 281 -12.96 -5.47 11.93
CA ASN A 281 -12.68 -4.52 13.01
C ASN A 281 -14.00 -3.97 13.58
N VAL A 282 -14.39 -4.42 14.78
CA VAL A 282 -15.67 -4.06 15.40
C VAL A 282 -15.86 -2.55 15.47
N GLY A 283 -14.87 -1.79 15.96
CA GLY A 283 -15.02 -0.34 16.12
C GLY A 283 -15.18 0.41 14.80
N LEU A 284 -14.45 0.03 13.75
CA LEU A 284 -14.60 0.63 12.41
C LEU A 284 -15.95 0.27 11.78
N LEU A 285 -16.34 -1.00 11.88
CA LEU A 285 -17.60 -1.49 11.33
C LEU A 285 -18.80 -0.88 12.05
N GLU A 286 -18.78 -0.80 13.39
CA GLU A 286 -19.82 -0.16 14.21
C GLU A 286 -20.05 1.29 13.80
N MET A 287 -18.97 2.03 13.50
CA MET A 287 -19.04 3.40 12.99
C MET A 287 -19.58 3.51 11.55
N GLY A 288 -19.78 2.38 10.86
CA GLY A 288 -20.28 2.28 9.49
C GLY A 288 -19.21 2.41 8.40
N PHE A 289 -17.93 2.26 8.73
CA PHE A 289 -16.88 2.22 7.71
C PHE A 289 -16.89 0.87 6.97
N ALA A 290 -16.61 0.91 5.67
CA ALA A 290 -16.10 -0.27 4.99
C ALA A 290 -14.60 -0.43 5.31
N VAL A 291 -14.14 -1.68 5.42
CA VAL A 291 -12.75 -2.01 5.74
C VAL A 291 -12.21 -2.96 4.69
N THR A 292 -11.06 -2.63 4.09
CA THR A 292 -10.42 -3.47 3.08
C THR A 292 -8.95 -3.73 3.41
N SER A 293 -8.42 -4.85 2.94
CA SER A 293 -7.02 -5.22 3.11
C SER A 293 -6.62 -6.34 2.15
N ALA A 294 -5.33 -6.54 1.93
CA ALA A 294 -4.80 -7.64 1.14
C ALA A 294 -3.56 -8.29 1.75
N SER A 295 -3.28 -9.53 1.36
CA SER A 295 -2.18 -10.33 1.90
C SER A 295 -0.79 -9.79 1.54
N LEU A 296 -0.64 -9.18 0.35
CA LEU A 296 0.56 -8.45 -0.03
C LEU A 296 0.63 -7.04 0.57
N ASN A 297 -0.39 -6.62 1.33
CA ASN A 297 -0.36 -5.43 2.18
C ASN A 297 -0.13 -5.78 3.68
N VAL A 298 0.52 -6.92 3.91
CA VAL A 298 1.09 -7.33 5.19
C VAL A 298 2.60 -7.43 4.98
N PHE A 299 3.38 -6.54 5.57
CA PHE A 299 4.84 -6.57 5.35
C PHE A 299 5.54 -7.79 5.97
N GLY A 300 4.90 -8.51 6.88
CA GLY A 300 5.29 -9.87 7.27
C GLY A 300 5.12 -10.92 6.15
N THR A 301 4.51 -10.57 5.02
CA THR A 301 4.25 -11.41 3.85
C THR A 301 4.84 -10.83 2.56
N ASN A 302 5.00 -9.52 2.46
CA ASN A 302 5.57 -8.82 1.31
C ASN A 302 6.22 -7.52 1.76
N CYS A 303 7.51 -7.50 2.10
CA CYS A 303 8.19 -6.25 2.47
C CYS A 303 8.83 -5.58 1.23
N ASN A 304 8.01 -5.32 0.22
CA ASN A 304 8.35 -4.59 -1.00
C ASN A 304 7.34 -3.46 -1.18
N ASP A 305 7.85 -2.23 -1.07
CA ASP A 305 7.07 -0.99 -1.19
C ASP A 305 6.28 -0.91 -2.50
N LEU A 306 6.96 -1.11 -3.61
CA LEU A 306 6.37 -0.93 -4.93
C LEU A 306 5.27 -1.95 -5.20
N LEU A 307 5.50 -3.22 -4.82
CA LEU A 307 4.50 -4.29 -4.92
C LEU A 307 3.31 -4.05 -3.99
N ALA A 308 3.55 -3.55 -2.77
CA ALA A 308 2.48 -3.20 -1.84
C ALA A 308 1.64 -2.02 -2.34
N SER A 309 2.30 -0.98 -2.88
CA SER A 309 1.65 0.19 -3.47
C SER A 309 0.81 -0.17 -4.69
N GLU A 310 1.31 -1.04 -5.57
CA GLU A 310 0.53 -1.57 -6.69
C GLU A 310 -0.70 -2.35 -6.21
N THR A 311 -0.51 -3.23 -5.21
CA THR A 311 -1.63 -3.98 -4.62
C THR A 311 -2.68 -3.04 -4.02
N HIS A 312 -2.29 -1.91 -3.42
CA HIS A 312 -3.24 -0.91 -2.94
C HIS A 312 -4.10 -0.32 -4.04
N ILE A 313 -3.47 0.14 -5.11
CA ILE A 313 -4.14 0.76 -6.25
C ILE A 313 -5.20 -0.21 -6.80
N MET A 314 -4.78 -1.45 -7.07
CA MET A 314 -5.66 -2.45 -7.67
C MET A 314 -6.76 -2.95 -6.72
N VAL A 315 -6.49 -3.04 -5.41
CA VAL A 315 -7.53 -3.43 -4.43
C VAL A 315 -8.54 -2.31 -4.20
N LYS A 316 -8.09 -1.04 -4.23
CA LYS A 316 -8.99 0.12 -4.18
C LYS A 316 -9.87 0.19 -5.42
N GLU A 317 -9.29 0.01 -6.60
CA GLU A 317 -10.02 -0.13 -7.87
C GLU A 317 -11.12 -1.19 -7.75
N ARG A 318 -10.73 -2.41 -7.35
CA ARG A 318 -11.66 -3.53 -7.18
C ARG A 318 -12.77 -3.25 -6.17
N PHE A 319 -12.46 -2.51 -5.10
CA PHE A 319 -13.48 -2.08 -4.13
C PHE A 319 -14.48 -1.11 -4.78
N VAL A 320 -14.00 -0.13 -5.53
CA VAL A 320 -14.85 0.88 -6.17
C VAL A 320 -15.73 0.27 -7.27
N GLU A 321 -15.22 -0.69 -8.04
CA GLU A 321 -16.04 -1.45 -9.01
C GLU A 321 -17.07 -2.36 -8.35
N SER A 322 -16.80 -2.82 -7.13
CA SER A 322 -17.72 -3.67 -6.38
C SER A 322 -18.81 -2.88 -5.67
N TYR A 323 -18.53 -1.66 -5.18
CA TYR A 323 -19.41 -0.95 -4.24
C TYR A 323 -19.58 0.55 -4.51
N GLY A 324 -18.85 1.10 -5.47
CA GLY A 324 -18.86 2.53 -5.78
C GLY A 324 -17.81 3.33 -5.02
N GLN A 325 -17.67 4.59 -5.41
CA GLN A 325 -16.61 5.47 -4.92
C GLN A 325 -16.82 5.84 -3.44
N PRO A 326 -15.82 5.66 -2.57
CA PRO A 326 -15.90 6.15 -1.20
C PRO A 326 -15.80 7.68 -1.17
N THR A 327 -16.44 8.31 -0.17
CA THR A 327 -16.27 9.75 0.11
C THR A 327 -14.82 10.08 0.46
N TYR A 328 -14.15 9.17 1.16
CA TYR A 328 -12.70 9.17 1.36
C TYR A 328 -12.21 7.78 1.72
N ALA A 329 -10.93 7.52 1.46
CA ALA A 329 -10.20 6.32 1.85
C ALA A 329 -8.99 6.71 2.72
N ILE A 330 -8.94 6.19 3.96
CA ILE A 330 -7.77 6.34 4.83
C ILE A 330 -7.03 5.01 4.99
N ALA A 331 -5.72 5.08 5.11
CA ALA A 331 -4.87 3.93 5.40
C ALA A 331 -4.47 3.87 6.88
N THR A 332 -4.36 2.68 7.45
CA THR A 332 -3.95 2.50 8.85
C THR A 332 -3.10 1.27 9.07
N GLY A 333 -2.06 1.41 9.88
CA GLY A 333 -1.14 0.33 10.20
C GLY A 333 -0.14 0.67 11.29
N GLY A 334 0.44 -0.36 11.91
CA GLY A 334 1.50 -0.21 12.90
C GLY A 334 2.78 -0.94 12.46
N SER A 335 3.95 -0.40 12.80
CA SER A 335 5.24 -1.01 12.48
C SER A 335 5.40 -1.29 10.97
N GLY A 336 5.40 -2.56 10.55
CA GLY A 336 5.37 -2.96 9.13
C GLY A 336 4.27 -2.26 8.31
N GLY A 337 3.12 -2.01 8.93
CA GLY A 337 2.00 -1.32 8.30
C GLY A 337 2.21 0.18 8.13
N SER A 338 3.05 0.82 8.97
CA SER A 338 3.31 2.26 8.82
C SER A 338 4.14 2.56 7.59
N TYR A 339 5.09 1.70 7.24
CA TYR A 339 5.89 1.83 6.02
C TYR A 339 5.00 1.94 4.79
N GLN A 340 4.08 0.99 4.66
CA GLN A 340 3.14 0.90 3.53
C GLN A 340 2.29 2.15 3.41
N SER A 341 1.72 2.59 4.53
CA SER A 341 0.92 3.83 4.56
C SER A 341 1.74 5.04 4.13
N HIS A 342 2.94 5.23 4.68
CA HIS A 342 3.81 6.38 4.33
C HIS A 342 4.27 6.31 2.89
N GLN A 343 4.88 5.20 2.49
CA GLN A 343 5.50 5.07 1.18
C GLN A 343 4.48 5.12 0.04
N THR A 344 3.32 4.46 0.19
CA THR A 344 2.26 4.56 -0.81
C THR A 344 1.68 5.98 -0.88
N ALA A 345 1.48 6.66 0.26
CA ALA A 345 0.95 8.02 0.25
C ALA A 345 1.94 9.05 -0.35
N ASP A 346 3.24 8.88 -0.09
CA ASP A 346 4.31 9.76 -0.58
C ASP A 346 4.57 9.54 -2.08
N ASN A 347 4.71 8.28 -2.50
CA ASN A 347 5.06 7.94 -3.88
C ASN A 347 3.85 7.96 -4.84
N TYR A 348 2.63 7.76 -4.33
CA TYR A 348 1.39 7.71 -5.11
C TYR A 348 0.29 8.57 -4.51
N PRO A 349 0.42 9.92 -4.56
CA PRO A 349 -0.60 10.83 -4.06
C PRO A 349 -1.99 10.56 -4.67
N GLY A 350 -3.02 10.57 -3.82
CA GLY A 350 -4.41 10.30 -4.22
C GLY A 350 -4.85 8.83 -4.11
N VAL A 351 -3.93 7.90 -3.80
CA VAL A 351 -4.32 6.53 -3.39
C VAL A 351 -5.09 6.58 -2.06
N PHE A 352 -4.65 7.41 -1.12
CA PHE A 352 -5.33 7.69 0.14
C PHE A 352 -5.59 9.18 0.31
N ASP A 353 -6.69 9.51 0.98
CA ASP A 353 -7.02 10.87 1.42
C ASP A 353 -6.34 11.21 2.76
N GLY A 354 -5.85 10.19 3.48
CA GLY A 354 -5.10 10.35 4.71
C GLY A 354 -4.57 9.04 5.26
N ILE A 355 -3.63 9.13 6.20
CA ILE A 355 -3.07 7.97 6.90
C ILE A 355 -3.13 8.17 8.42
N ILE A 356 -3.42 7.09 9.16
CA ILE A 356 -3.37 7.05 10.61
C ILE A 356 -2.47 5.88 11.01
N VAL A 357 -1.24 6.18 11.41
CA VAL A 357 -0.22 5.14 11.66
C VAL A 357 0.30 5.18 13.09
N SER A 358 0.80 4.05 13.57
CA SER A 358 1.42 3.91 14.90
C SER A 358 2.77 3.20 14.80
N SER A 359 3.61 3.31 15.84
CA SER A 359 4.97 2.72 15.86
C SER A 359 5.70 3.01 14.54
N SER A 360 5.73 4.29 14.19
CA SER A 360 5.93 4.76 12.82
C SER A 360 7.39 4.72 12.39
N PHE A 361 7.59 4.26 11.17
CA PHE A 361 8.84 4.33 10.42
C PHE A 361 8.53 4.87 9.02
N PRO A 362 9.29 5.86 8.50
CA PRO A 362 8.94 6.56 7.27
C PRO A 362 9.10 5.69 6.02
N ASP A 363 10.15 4.86 5.95
CA ASP A 363 10.40 3.97 4.82
C ASP A 363 11.27 2.77 5.20
N VAL A 364 11.20 1.70 4.39
CA VAL A 364 12.00 0.48 4.62
C VAL A 364 13.48 0.75 4.37
N THR A 365 13.84 1.40 3.26
CA THR A 365 15.20 1.41 2.73
C THR A 365 16.14 2.34 3.50
N SER A 366 15.89 3.65 3.42
CA SER A 366 16.79 4.69 3.91
C SER A 366 16.71 4.88 5.42
N ALA A 367 15.52 4.87 6.02
CA ALA A 367 15.40 4.98 7.47
C ALA A 367 15.66 3.66 8.18
N THR A 368 14.97 2.59 7.76
CA THR A 368 15.05 1.32 8.49
C THR A 368 16.29 0.52 8.16
N ILE A 369 16.56 0.17 6.89
CA ILE A 369 17.69 -0.72 6.57
C ILE A 369 19.04 -0.16 6.97
N PHE A 370 19.30 1.13 6.73
CA PHE A 370 20.60 1.73 7.10
C PHE A 370 20.80 1.74 8.61
N THR A 371 19.79 2.17 9.38
CA THR A 371 19.83 2.15 10.84
C THR A 371 20.13 0.74 11.39
N LEU A 372 19.52 -0.30 10.81
CA LEU A 372 19.73 -1.67 11.24
C LEU A 372 21.12 -2.20 10.89
N ALA A 373 21.61 -1.89 9.69
CA ALA A 373 22.93 -2.28 9.23
C ALA A 373 24.02 -1.65 10.12
N ASP A 374 23.89 -0.38 10.46
CA ASP A 374 24.82 0.33 11.33
C ASP A 374 24.73 -0.19 12.77
N ALA A 375 23.53 -0.49 13.27
CA ALA A 375 23.35 -1.14 14.57
C ALA A 375 24.01 -2.52 14.62
N ARG A 376 23.91 -3.32 13.55
CA ARG A 376 24.58 -4.63 13.43
C ARG A 376 26.09 -4.48 13.44
N LEU A 377 26.63 -3.53 12.68
CA LEU A 377 28.05 -3.22 12.63
C LEU A 377 28.58 -2.83 14.01
N LEU A 378 27.92 -1.86 14.67
CA LEU A 378 28.32 -1.37 15.99
C LEU A 378 28.16 -2.44 17.08
N SER A 379 27.07 -3.20 17.03
CA SER A 379 26.88 -4.35 17.93
C SER A 379 28.03 -5.33 17.80
N PHE A 380 28.38 -5.76 16.58
CA PHE A 380 29.50 -6.66 16.34
C PHE A 380 30.83 -6.05 16.80
N TYR A 381 31.06 -4.76 16.54
CA TYR A 381 32.28 -4.09 16.98
C TYR A 381 32.42 -4.11 18.52
N PHE A 382 31.37 -3.74 19.25
CA PHE A 382 31.43 -3.67 20.71
C PHE A 382 31.45 -5.05 21.40
N THR A 383 30.89 -6.09 20.79
CA THR A 383 30.85 -7.44 21.39
C THR A 383 32.02 -8.32 20.97
N GLU A 384 32.42 -8.28 19.70
CA GLU A 384 33.42 -9.21 19.14
C GLU A 384 34.79 -8.55 18.92
N MET A 385 34.84 -7.32 18.43
CA MET A 385 36.10 -6.68 18.02
C MET A 385 36.78 -5.91 19.15
N ALA A 386 36.01 -5.18 19.94
CA ALA A 386 36.47 -4.32 21.03
C ALA A 386 35.75 -4.62 22.37
N PRO A 387 35.64 -5.90 22.79
CA PRO A 387 34.90 -6.25 23.99
C PRO A 387 35.48 -5.56 25.21
N ARG A 388 34.59 -4.92 25.99
CA ARG A 388 34.91 -4.19 27.24
C ARG A 388 35.81 -2.95 27.07
N GLN A 389 35.98 -2.44 25.84
CA GLN A 389 36.72 -1.18 25.61
C GLN A 389 35.83 0.07 25.72
N PHE A 390 34.51 -0.11 25.71
CA PHE A 390 33.51 0.94 25.84
C PHE A 390 32.48 0.52 26.89
N SER A 391 32.16 1.44 27.80
CA SER A 391 30.98 1.34 28.67
C SER A 391 29.68 1.42 27.84
N GLU A 392 28.55 0.99 28.41
CA GLU A 392 27.24 1.08 27.74
C GLU A 392 26.90 2.53 27.34
N ASP A 393 27.26 3.51 28.18
CA ASP A 393 27.07 4.92 27.87
C ASP A 393 27.95 5.39 26.69
N GLU A 394 29.22 5.00 26.64
CA GLU A 394 30.09 5.32 25.50
C GLU A 394 29.60 4.64 24.22
N GLN A 395 29.13 3.39 24.28
CA GLN A 395 28.53 2.69 23.13
C GLN A 395 27.29 3.42 22.62
N ARG A 396 26.40 3.84 23.53
CA ARG A 396 25.21 4.64 23.20
C ARG A 396 25.61 5.94 22.52
N LEU A 397 26.60 6.66 23.07
CA LEU A 397 27.11 7.92 22.52
C LEU A 397 27.74 7.75 21.14
N VAL A 398 28.56 6.72 20.94
CA VAL A 398 29.18 6.40 19.63
C VAL A 398 28.10 6.05 18.59
N SER A 399 27.07 5.32 18.99
CA SER A 399 25.98 4.89 18.08
C SER A 399 25.01 6.01 17.69
N GLY A 400 24.92 7.08 18.48
CA GLY A 400 23.91 8.12 18.32
C GLY A 400 22.50 7.73 18.76
N PHE A 401 22.25 6.49 19.21
CA PHE A 401 20.94 6.08 19.69
C PHE A 401 20.58 6.72 21.03
N GLY A 402 19.28 7.04 21.20
CA GLY A 402 18.76 7.57 22.46
C GLY A 402 18.80 6.58 23.63
N SER A 403 18.89 5.28 23.34
CA SER A 403 18.98 4.21 24.34
C SER A 403 20.04 3.19 23.91
N TRP A 404 20.87 2.73 24.85
CA TRP A 404 21.88 1.70 24.59
C TRP A 404 21.22 0.41 24.08
N GLY A 405 20.07 0.04 24.63
CA GLY A 405 19.33 -1.16 24.24
C GLY A 405 18.89 -1.19 22.77
N SER A 406 18.87 -0.03 22.09
CA SER A 406 18.59 0.05 20.65
C SER A 406 19.67 -0.63 19.81
N ILE A 407 20.94 -0.62 20.24
CA ILE A 407 22.05 -1.23 19.50
C ILE A 407 21.80 -2.74 19.28
N PRO A 408 21.69 -3.58 20.34
CA PRO A 408 21.43 -4.99 20.13
C PRO A 408 20.03 -5.26 19.57
N ASN A 409 19.01 -4.45 19.90
CA ASN A 409 17.66 -4.65 19.38
C ASN A 409 17.58 -4.48 17.86
N LEU A 410 18.16 -3.40 17.33
CA LEU A 410 18.15 -3.08 15.90
C LEU A 410 19.15 -3.95 15.12
N SER A 411 20.28 -4.32 15.73
CA SER A 411 21.23 -5.30 15.19
C SER A 411 20.55 -6.62 14.82
N ARG A 412 19.64 -7.12 15.68
CA ARG A 412 18.85 -8.30 15.36
C ARG A 412 18.07 -8.07 14.08
N GLY A 413 17.30 -6.98 14.00
CA GLY A 413 16.49 -6.62 12.84
C GLY A 413 17.23 -6.65 11.49
N ALA A 414 18.54 -6.37 11.45
CA ALA A 414 19.35 -6.46 10.23
C ALA A 414 19.38 -7.85 9.56
N ALA A 415 18.87 -8.92 10.19
CA ALA A 415 18.79 -10.22 9.52
C ALA A 415 17.99 -10.22 8.20
N ARG A 416 17.12 -9.22 7.96
CA ARG A 416 16.41 -9.03 6.68
C ARG A 416 17.30 -8.62 5.50
N ILE A 417 18.57 -8.28 5.74
CA ILE A 417 19.58 -8.05 4.69
C ILE A 417 20.61 -9.19 4.59
N ASP A 418 20.46 -10.25 5.39
CA ASP A 418 21.31 -11.42 5.37
C ASP A 418 20.69 -12.50 4.46
N ALA A 419 21.35 -12.79 3.35
CA ALA A 419 20.91 -13.78 2.38
C ALA A 419 21.23 -15.22 2.80
N THR A 420 21.88 -15.43 3.95
CA THR A 420 22.32 -16.74 4.41
C THR A 420 21.56 -17.17 5.66
N TYR A 421 21.25 -18.46 5.71
CA TYR A 421 20.62 -19.08 6.87
C TYR A 421 21.68 -19.79 7.72
N SER A 422 21.68 -19.54 9.03
CA SER A 422 22.48 -20.27 10.01
C SER A 422 21.61 -21.06 10.98
N GLU A 423 21.81 -22.37 11.08
CA GLU A 423 21.10 -23.23 12.06
C GLU A 423 21.41 -22.88 13.52
N THR A 424 22.53 -22.21 13.79
CA THR A 424 22.97 -21.86 15.15
C THR A 424 22.57 -20.45 15.55
N ALA A 425 22.05 -19.64 14.62
CA ALA A 425 21.57 -18.30 14.93
C ALA A 425 20.31 -18.37 15.80
N SER A 426 20.14 -17.39 16.70
CA SER A 426 18.87 -17.24 17.40
C SER A 426 17.76 -16.89 16.39
N PRO A 427 16.49 -17.22 16.66
CA PRO A 427 15.38 -16.90 15.76
C PRO A 427 15.32 -15.42 15.37
N GLU A 428 15.72 -14.53 16.27
CA GLU A 428 15.70 -13.09 16.06
C GLU A 428 16.89 -12.59 15.22
N GLU A 429 17.95 -13.37 15.08
CA GLU A 429 19.14 -13.03 14.27
C GLU A 429 19.19 -13.80 12.95
N GLN A 430 18.21 -14.65 12.70
CA GLN A 430 18.14 -15.54 11.55
C GLN A 430 18.05 -14.77 10.23
N GLY A 431 19.04 -14.94 9.35
CA GLY A 431 18.99 -14.51 7.96
C GLY A 431 18.18 -15.46 7.07
N ALA A 432 17.80 -14.97 5.89
CA ALA A 432 17.07 -15.72 4.87
C ALA A 432 15.78 -16.44 5.34
N GLU A 433 15.02 -15.81 6.24
CA GLU A 433 13.74 -16.35 6.71
C GLU A 433 12.70 -16.40 5.58
N VAL A 434 12.08 -17.57 5.33
CA VAL A 434 11.04 -17.76 4.29
C VAL A 434 9.74 -18.29 4.91
N GLY A 435 9.32 -17.70 6.02
CA GLY A 435 8.03 -17.99 6.65
C GLY A 435 7.90 -19.37 7.30
N ARG A 436 9.02 -20.10 7.46
CA ARG A 436 9.05 -21.52 7.89
C ARG A 436 8.18 -22.41 7.00
N LEU A 437 8.26 -22.17 5.70
CA LEU A 437 7.53 -22.90 4.66
C LEU A 437 8.48 -23.93 4.05
N PRO A 438 8.29 -25.24 4.29
CA PRO A 438 9.22 -26.28 3.81
C PRO A 438 9.50 -26.21 2.31
N GLU A 439 8.49 -25.83 1.51
CA GLU A 439 8.60 -25.66 0.06
C GLU A 439 9.59 -24.56 -0.32
N LEU A 440 9.63 -23.45 0.43
CA LEU A 440 10.58 -22.37 0.20
C LEU A 440 11.93 -22.63 0.89
N GLU A 441 11.93 -23.28 2.05
CA GLU A 441 13.16 -23.64 2.77
C GLU A 441 14.06 -24.55 1.93
N ALA A 442 13.46 -25.50 1.19
CA ALA A 442 14.17 -26.38 0.27
C ALA A 442 14.81 -25.65 -0.92
N LEU A 443 14.28 -24.47 -1.29
CA LEU A 443 14.76 -23.66 -2.43
C LEU A 443 15.77 -22.59 -2.02
N ARG A 444 16.00 -22.40 -0.72
CA ARG A 444 16.84 -21.32 -0.18
C ARG A 444 18.25 -21.37 -0.74
N TYR A 445 18.78 -20.18 -1.04
CA TYR A 445 20.20 -19.96 -1.34
C TYR A 445 21.10 -20.53 -0.25
N SER A 446 22.13 -21.27 -0.65
CA SER A 446 23.19 -21.77 0.23
C SER A 446 24.46 -22.03 -0.58
N SER A 447 25.57 -22.35 0.09
CA SER A 447 26.80 -22.77 -0.60
C SER A 447 26.61 -24.02 -1.47
N SER A 448 25.62 -24.86 -1.14
CA SER A 448 25.23 -26.05 -1.91
C SER A 448 24.08 -25.80 -2.90
N ASN A 449 23.48 -24.61 -2.87
CA ASN A 449 22.38 -24.19 -3.74
C ASN A 449 22.59 -22.72 -4.13
N SER A 450 23.58 -22.46 -4.99
CA SER A 450 24.02 -21.11 -5.34
C SER A 450 22.99 -20.33 -6.17
N ASP A 451 22.05 -21.04 -6.79
CA ASP A 451 20.98 -20.45 -7.62
C ASP A 451 19.65 -20.40 -6.88
N GLY A 452 19.65 -20.70 -5.57
CA GLY A 452 18.47 -20.71 -4.73
C GLY A 452 17.90 -19.31 -4.44
N ILE A 453 16.68 -19.29 -3.89
CA ILE A 453 16.01 -18.04 -3.53
C ILE A 453 16.76 -17.30 -2.44
N ARG A 454 16.94 -16.00 -2.62
CA ARG A 454 17.58 -15.12 -1.64
C ARG A 454 16.53 -14.30 -0.94
N ALA A 455 16.34 -14.58 0.34
CA ALA A 455 15.34 -13.94 1.18
C ALA A 455 15.91 -12.69 1.85
N THR A 456 16.17 -11.66 1.05
CA THR A 456 16.53 -10.33 1.55
C THR A 456 15.60 -9.27 0.99
N VAL A 457 15.49 -8.14 1.70
CA VAL A 457 14.75 -6.97 1.21
C VAL A 457 15.22 -6.51 -0.17
N TYR A 458 16.52 -6.61 -0.47
CA TYR A 458 17.07 -6.15 -1.75
C TYR A 458 16.73 -7.11 -2.89
N ASP A 459 16.87 -8.42 -2.65
CA ASP A 459 16.54 -9.45 -3.63
C ASP A 459 15.03 -9.44 -3.95
N HIS A 460 14.18 -9.20 -2.95
CA HIS A 460 12.73 -9.08 -3.12
C HIS A 460 12.29 -7.80 -3.87
N THR A 461 13.15 -6.78 -3.92
CA THR A 461 12.91 -5.52 -4.65
C THR A 461 13.89 -5.37 -5.83
N VAL A 462 14.32 -6.48 -6.43
CA VAL A 462 15.32 -6.47 -7.53
C VAL A 462 14.87 -5.64 -8.73
N ASN A 463 13.57 -5.52 -8.98
CA ASN A 463 13.03 -4.67 -10.06
C ASN A 463 13.36 -3.18 -9.87
N VAL A 464 13.65 -2.75 -8.63
CA VAL A 464 14.04 -1.37 -8.32
C VAL A 464 15.56 -1.22 -8.35
N TYR A 465 16.29 -2.12 -7.69
CA TYR A 465 17.74 -1.98 -7.54
C TYR A 465 18.53 -2.52 -8.73
N GLY A 466 17.91 -3.34 -9.57
CA GLY A 466 18.59 -4.08 -10.62
C GLY A 466 19.52 -5.16 -10.09
N ILE A 467 20.21 -5.81 -11.02
CA ILE A 467 21.18 -6.87 -10.72
C ILE A 467 22.59 -6.29 -10.80
N ASP A 468 23.40 -6.53 -9.77
CA ASP A 468 24.82 -6.23 -9.79
C ASP A 468 25.54 -7.22 -10.70
N PRO A 469 26.19 -6.77 -11.79
CA PRO A 469 26.86 -7.66 -12.74
C PRO A 469 28.07 -8.40 -12.14
N ALA A 470 28.64 -7.92 -11.02
CA ALA A 470 29.77 -8.58 -10.37
C ALA A 470 29.34 -9.79 -9.54
N THR A 471 28.15 -9.74 -8.93
CA THR A 471 27.65 -10.78 -8.02
C THR A 471 26.52 -11.62 -8.61
N GLY A 472 25.79 -11.10 -9.60
CA GLY A 472 24.60 -11.74 -10.17
C GLY A 472 23.35 -11.64 -9.28
N PHE A 473 23.40 -10.87 -8.18
CA PHE A 473 22.30 -10.69 -7.23
C PHE A 473 21.78 -9.25 -7.25
N ALA A 474 20.70 -8.98 -6.51
CA ALA A 474 20.19 -7.63 -6.41
C ALA A 474 21.25 -6.64 -5.90
N ALA A 475 21.34 -5.48 -6.53
CA ALA A 475 22.25 -4.44 -6.09
C ALA A 475 21.85 -3.95 -4.70
N ARG A 476 22.86 -3.66 -3.87
CA ARG A 476 22.66 -3.22 -2.49
C ARG A 476 23.19 -1.79 -2.33
N PRO A 477 22.33 -0.78 -2.20
CA PRO A 477 22.74 0.61 -1.94
C PRO A 477 23.22 0.82 -0.49
N LEU A 478 23.80 -0.20 0.13
CA LEU A 478 24.29 -0.16 1.51
C LEU A 478 25.78 0.11 1.51
N ASP A 479 26.17 1.30 1.93
CA ASP A 479 27.56 1.70 2.11
C ASP A 479 27.67 2.65 3.32
N ASN A 480 28.81 2.60 4.01
CA ASN A 480 29.17 3.49 5.10
C ASN A 480 30.51 4.19 4.86
N TYR A 481 30.99 4.19 3.62
CA TYR A 481 32.20 4.91 3.23
C TYR A 481 32.12 6.37 3.65
N GLY A 482 33.10 6.81 4.45
CA GLY A 482 33.16 8.17 4.98
C GLY A 482 32.35 8.42 6.26
N VAL A 483 31.58 7.44 6.77
CA VAL A 483 30.91 7.56 8.06
C VAL A 483 31.94 7.42 9.19
N GLN A 484 31.97 8.42 10.09
CA GLN A 484 32.88 8.46 11.25
C GLN A 484 32.08 8.32 12.55
N TYR A 485 31.81 7.08 12.96
CA TYR A 485 31.11 6.78 14.21
C TYR A 485 31.82 7.40 15.41
N GLY A 486 31.09 8.19 16.20
CA GLY A 486 31.63 8.81 17.40
C GLY A 486 32.49 10.06 17.21
N LEU A 487 32.59 10.65 16.00
CA LEU A 487 33.42 11.85 15.80
C LEU A 487 33.05 13.02 16.72
N ASP A 488 31.75 13.32 16.85
CA ASP A 488 31.28 14.42 17.70
C ASP A 488 31.59 14.18 19.19
N ILE A 489 31.51 12.92 19.62
CA ILE A 489 31.78 12.54 21.01
C ILE A 489 33.28 12.44 21.31
N LEU A 490 34.12 12.17 20.30
CA LEU A 490 35.57 12.37 20.38
C LEU A 490 35.89 13.86 20.54
N ASN A 491 35.31 14.70 19.68
CA ASN A 491 35.57 16.15 19.68
C ASN A 491 35.17 16.81 21.00
N SER A 492 34.17 16.26 21.70
CA SER A 492 33.75 16.70 23.03
C SER A 492 34.47 15.99 24.20
N GLY A 493 35.44 15.12 23.91
CA GLY A 493 36.29 14.46 24.92
C GLY A 493 35.58 13.38 25.74
N GLN A 494 34.45 12.86 25.25
CA GLN A 494 33.69 11.79 25.92
C GLN A 494 34.29 10.40 25.67
N ILE A 495 35.06 10.25 24.58
CA ILE A 495 35.93 9.09 24.35
C ILE A 495 37.36 9.55 24.06
N THR A 496 38.30 8.64 24.18
CA THR A 496 39.71 8.87 23.87
C THR A 496 40.00 8.74 22.37
N LYS A 497 41.12 9.34 21.93
CA LYS A 497 41.68 9.14 20.58
C LYS A 497 42.14 7.71 20.28
N ALA A 498 42.18 6.84 21.28
CA ALA A 498 42.50 5.42 21.09
C ALA A 498 41.23 4.57 20.94
N GLN A 499 40.10 5.05 21.49
CA GLN A 499 38.78 4.47 21.27
C GLN A 499 38.22 4.85 19.89
N PHE A 500 38.43 6.09 19.43
CA PHE A 500 38.16 6.51 18.05
C PHE A 500 39.28 6.05 17.12
#